data_AF-A0A0D6LV63-F1
#
_entry.id   AF-A0A0D6LV63-F1
#
_cell.length_a   1.000
_cell.length_b   1.000
_cell.length_c   1.000
_cell.angle_alpha   90.00
_cell.angle_beta   90.00
_cell.angle_gamma   90.00
#
_symmetry.space_group_name_H-M   'P 1'
#
loop_
_entity.id
_entity.type
_entity.pdbx_description
1 polymer ?
#
loop_
_entity_poly.entity_id
_entity_poly.type
_entity_poly.pdbx_seq_one_letter_code
_entity_poly.pdbx_strand_id
1 'polypeptide(L)'
;MDTTKWKLDKTTVRLTYARTMISGVFFSGAVELDSPKEHKILIIGLGGGIINNYLSSMPNQKLDVTVVDIDPVMKEVATKWYDFKPSPLHRIVIEDGLVFVNQASDKGLKYDAILLDLCINKKVALMCPIEGFLTEEAISNLAFITADTGLLLFNSISTELSPLTSCAHG
;
A
#
# COMPACT_ATOMS: atom_id res chain seq x y z
N MET A 1 -25.56 -8.49 17.40
CA MET A 1 -24.42 -9.42 17.25
C MET A 1 -23.15 -8.60 17.26
N ASP A 2 -22.21 -8.88 18.16
CA ASP A 2 -20.95 -8.12 18.29
C ASP A 2 -19.87 -8.76 17.42
N THR A 3 -19.56 -8.13 16.29
CA THR A 3 -18.61 -8.64 15.30
C THR A 3 -17.15 -8.41 15.67
N THR A 4 -16.86 -7.60 16.70
CA THR A 4 -15.48 -7.34 17.16
C THR A 4 -14.81 -8.58 17.79
N LYS A 5 -15.61 -9.56 18.19
CA LYS A 5 -15.15 -10.81 18.83
C LYS A 5 -14.85 -11.94 17.85
N TRP A 6 -15.06 -11.73 16.56
CA TRP A 6 -14.84 -12.76 15.56
C TRP A 6 -13.35 -13.00 15.35
N LYS A 7 -12.94 -14.26 15.26
CA LYS A 7 -11.57 -14.61 14.89
C LYS A 7 -11.37 -14.35 13.41
N LEU A 8 -10.40 -13.49 13.09
CA LEU A 8 -10.01 -13.22 11.71
C LEU A 8 -8.96 -14.24 11.24
N ASP A 9 -9.19 -14.83 10.07
CA ASP A 9 -8.15 -15.56 9.35
C ASP A 9 -7.35 -14.58 8.48
N LYS A 10 -6.11 -14.31 8.88
CA LYS A 10 -5.19 -13.41 8.16
C LYS A 10 -4.41 -14.11 7.05
N THR A 11 -4.52 -15.43 6.95
CA THR A 11 -3.81 -16.23 5.95
C THR A 11 -4.56 -16.31 4.61
N THR A 12 -5.79 -15.80 4.55
CA THR A 12 -6.63 -15.81 3.35
C THR A 12 -6.99 -14.40 2.90
N VAL A 13 -6.65 -14.06 1.65
CA VAL A 13 -7.08 -12.81 1.00
C VAL A 13 -8.10 -13.09 -0.07
N ARG A 14 -9.34 -12.60 0.10
CA ARG A 14 -10.44 -12.86 -0.84
C ARG A 14 -10.52 -11.85 -1.99
N LEU A 15 -10.06 -10.62 -1.79
CA LEU A 15 -10.09 -9.58 -2.81
C LEU A 15 -9.03 -9.86 -3.88
N THR A 16 -9.43 -9.95 -5.15
CA THR A 16 -8.51 -10.29 -6.26
C THR A 16 -7.44 -9.23 -6.45
N TYR A 17 -7.81 -7.94 -6.41
CA TYR A 17 -6.83 -6.86 -6.57
C TYR A 17 -5.77 -6.87 -5.46
N ALA A 18 -6.19 -7.11 -4.20
CA ALA A 18 -5.27 -7.22 -3.07
C ALA A 18 -4.33 -8.42 -3.23
N ARG A 19 -4.83 -9.57 -3.71
CA ARG A 19 -3.97 -10.72 -4.08
C ARG A 19 -2.96 -10.34 -5.15
N THR A 20 -3.36 -9.60 -6.19
CA THR A 20 -2.44 -9.15 -7.24
C THR A 20 -1.35 -8.23 -6.69
N MET A 21 -1.72 -7.26 -5.85
CA MET A 21 -0.74 -6.34 -5.24
C MET A 21 0.25 -7.10 -4.34
N ILE A 22 -0.25 -7.99 -3.47
CA ILE A 22 0.59 -8.84 -2.61
C ILE A 22 1.53 -9.71 -3.46
N SER A 23 1.02 -10.41 -4.47
CA SER A 23 1.84 -11.24 -5.34
C SER A 23 2.88 -10.43 -6.10
N GLY A 24 2.53 -9.22 -6.55
CA GLY A 24 3.43 -8.33 -7.28
C GLY A 24 4.64 -7.90 -6.45
N VAL A 25 4.50 -7.73 -5.14
CA VAL A 25 5.61 -7.43 -4.20
C VAL A 25 6.72 -8.47 -4.30
N PHE A 26 6.37 -9.75 -4.40
CA PHE A 26 7.34 -10.86 -4.44
C PHE A 26 7.77 -11.20 -5.87
N PHE A 27 6.82 -11.26 -6.81
CA PHE A 27 7.09 -11.67 -8.19
C PHE A 27 7.97 -10.67 -8.95
N SER A 28 7.97 -9.39 -8.56
CA SER A 28 8.88 -8.38 -9.12
C SER A 28 10.35 -8.61 -8.77
N GLY A 29 10.64 -9.41 -7.73
CA GLY A 29 11.97 -9.54 -7.13
C GLY A 29 12.34 -8.43 -6.13
N ALA A 30 11.45 -7.47 -5.87
CA ALA A 30 11.70 -6.39 -4.91
C ALA A 30 11.77 -6.89 -3.46
N VAL A 31 10.95 -7.89 -3.12
CA VAL A 31 10.96 -8.57 -1.82
C VAL A 31 11.21 -10.05 -2.05
N GLU A 32 12.21 -10.60 -1.36
CA GLU A 32 12.55 -12.01 -1.43
C GLU A 32 11.56 -12.83 -0.58
N LEU A 33 11.01 -13.90 -1.15
CA LEU A 33 10.11 -14.81 -0.43
C LEU A 33 10.92 -15.82 0.40
N ASP A 34 10.45 -16.15 1.60
CA ASP A 34 11.09 -17.13 2.52
C ASP A 34 12.55 -16.74 2.85
N SER A 35 12.77 -15.44 3.08
CA SER A 35 14.08 -14.85 3.34
C SER A 35 14.14 -14.25 4.76
N PRO A 36 15.25 -14.43 5.49
CA PRO A 36 15.45 -13.80 6.79
C PRO A 36 15.76 -12.30 6.68
N LYS A 37 15.98 -11.79 5.45
CA LYS A 37 16.23 -10.38 5.18
C LYS A 37 15.01 -9.55 5.53
N GLU A 38 15.25 -8.46 6.23
CA GLU A 38 14.21 -7.47 6.50
C GLU A 38 13.94 -6.65 5.24
N HIS A 39 12.67 -6.60 4.81
CA HIS A 39 12.23 -5.74 3.71
C HIS A 39 11.23 -4.70 4.20
N LYS A 40 11.41 -3.45 3.77
CA LYS A 40 10.56 -2.32 4.13
C LYS A 40 9.46 -2.14 3.09
N ILE A 41 8.22 -2.17 3.56
CA ILE A 41 7.03 -2.00 2.72
C ILE A 41 6.27 -0.76 3.19
N LEU A 42 6.06 0.19 2.28
CA LEU A 42 5.17 1.32 2.48
C LEU A 42 3.82 1.03 1.81
N ILE A 43 2.72 1.24 2.53
CA ILE A 43 1.37 1.18 1.98
C ILE A 43 0.72 2.52 2.25
N ILE A 44 0.23 3.19 1.21
CA ILE A 44 -0.54 4.43 1.35
C ILE A 44 -1.99 4.10 1.04
N GLY A 45 -2.85 4.28 2.06
CA GLY A 45 -4.23 3.77 2.11
C GLY A 45 -4.31 2.49 2.93
N LEU A 46 -4.98 2.54 4.09
CA LEU A 46 -5.18 1.38 4.97
C LEU A 46 -6.36 0.53 4.52
N GLY A 47 -7.46 1.16 4.13
CA GLY A 47 -8.73 0.48 3.88
C GLY A 47 -9.12 -0.44 5.04
N GLY A 48 -9.57 -1.66 4.74
CA GLY A 48 -9.85 -2.67 5.77
C GLY A 48 -8.62 -3.35 6.39
N GLY A 49 -7.41 -2.91 6.08
CA GLY A 49 -6.18 -3.47 6.61
C GLY A 49 -5.79 -4.86 6.07
N ILE A 50 -6.42 -5.30 4.96
CA ILE A 50 -6.27 -6.67 4.44
C ILE A 50 -4.83 -6.95 3.98
N ILE A 51 -4.24 -6.05 3.19
CA ILE A 51 -2.90 -6.24 2.63
C ILE A 51 -1.85 -6.28 3.74
N ASN A 52 -1.82 -5.28 4.62
CA ASN A 52 -0.85 -5.22 5.70
C ASN A 52 -1.02 -6.35 6.72
N ASN A 53 -2.24 -6.79 7.01
CA ASN A 53 -2.46 -7.90 7.93
C ASN A 53 -1.98 -9.24 7.35
N TYR A 54 -2.19 -9.46 6.04
CA TYR A 54 -1.65 -10.63 5.39
C TYR A 54 -0.12 -10.62 5.45
N LEU A 55 0.51 -9.54 4.96
CA LEU A 55 1.97 -9.38 4.91
C LEU A 55 2.61 -9.53 6.30
N SER A 56 2.08 -8.88 7.33
CA SER A 56 2.61 -8.97 8.71
C SER A 56 2.44 -10.35 9.35
N SER A 57 1.58 -11.21 8.80
CA SER A 57 1.32 -12.55 9.32
C SER A 57 2.05 -13.67 8.57
N MET A 58 2.79 -13.33 7.50
CA MET A 58 3.49 -14.32 6.69
C MET A 58 4.58 -15.03 7.52
N PRO A 59 4.58 -16.38 7.55
CA PRO A 59 5.63 -17.12 8.23
C PRO A 59 6.96 -16.96 7.48
N ASN A 60 8.07 -17.06 8.22
CA ASN A 60 9.44 -16.97 7.70
C ASN A 60 9.77 -15.69 6.91
N GLN A 61 8.97 -14.63 7.08
CA GLN A 61 9.17 -13.38 6.40
C GLN A 61 9.35 -12.26 7.41
N LYS A 62 10.38 -11.41 7.22
CA LYS A 62 10.62 -10.23 8.05
C LYS A 62 10.24 -8.97 7.27
N LEU A 63 8.98 -8.54 7.37
CA LEU A 63 8.48 -7.34 6.68
C LEU A 63 8.29 -6.20 7.67
N ASP A 64 9.00 -5.09 7.47
CA ASP A 64 8.70 -3.81 8.13
C ASP A 64 7.62 -3.07 7.35
N VAL A 65 6.37 -3.26 7.75
CA VAL A 65 5.18 -2.71 7.09
C VAL A 65 4.75 -1.41 7.76
N THR A 66 4.91 -0.30 7.03
CA THR A 66 4.34 1.00 7.40
C THR A 66 3.11 1.29 6.55
N VAL A 67 1.97 1.49 7.20
CA VAL A 67 0.74 1.92 6.53
C VAL A 67 0.46 3.38 6.88
N VAL A 68 0.14 4.19 5.89
CA VAL A 68 -0.22 5.60 6.04
C VAL A 68 -1.68 5.77 5.62
N ASP A 69 -2.50 6.33 6.50
CA ASP A 69 -3.88 6.68 6.20
C ASP A 69 -4.22 8.01 6.86
N ILE A 70 -4.99 8.86 6.17
CA ILE A 70 -5.35 10.18 6.67
C ILE A 70 -6.42 10.09 7.77
N ASP A 71 -7.22 9.02 7.78
CA ASP A 71 -8.38 8.91 8.66
C ASP A 71 -8.06 8.08 9.92
N PRO A 72 -8.02 8.70 11.13
CA PRO A 72 -7.80 7.97 12.37
C PRO A 72 -8.89 6.92 12.65
N VAL A 73 -10.10 7.07 12.10
CA VAL A 73 -11.18 6.08 12.24
C VAL A 73 -10.77 4.77 11.59
N MET A 74 -10.03 4.80 10.48
CA MET A 74 -9.59 3.57 9.81
C MET A 74 -8.61 2.76 10.67
N LYS A 75 -7.77 3.42 11.46
CA LYS A 75 -6.92 2.75 12.45
C LYS A 75 -7.72 2.12 13.58
N GLU A 76 -8.75 2.81 14.07
CA GLU A 76 -9.68 2.23 15.05
C GLU A 76 -10.37 0.98 14.48
N VAL A 77 -10.87 1.09 13.25
CA VAL A 77 -11.53 -0.01 12.54
C VAL A 77 -10.58 -1.19 12.36
N ALA A 78 -9.35 -0.95 11.90
CA ALA A 78 -8.34 -1.99 11.73
C ALA A 78 -8.01 -2.70 13.05
N THR A 79 -7.92 -1.96 14.15
CA THR A 79 -7.61 -2.50 15.48
C THR A 79 -8.76 -3.35 16.03
N LYS A 80 -10.00 -2.86 15.95
CA LYS A 80 -11.16 -3.49 16.59
C LYS A 80 -11.81 -4.60 15.76
N TRP A 81 -11.77 -4.52 14.44
CA TRP A 81 -12.46 -5.49 13.56
C TRP A 81 -11.52 -6.31 12.67
N TYR A 82 -10.31 -5.81 12.39
CA TYR A 82 -9.37 -6.49 11.51
C TYR A 82 -8.12 -7.01 12.24
N ASP A 83 -8.16 -7.09 13.58
CA ASP A 83 -7.09 -7.64 14.43
C ASP A 83 -5.72 -7.01 14.16
N PHE A 84 -5.65 -5.74 13.75
CA PHE A 84 -4.37 -5.03 13.65
C PHE A 84 -3.70 -4.99 15.04
N LYS A 85 -2.44 -5.43 15.09
CA LYS A 85 -1.62 -5.42 16.31
C LYS A 85 -0.32 -4.68 16.02
N PRO A 86 -0.10 -3.50 16.62
CA PRO A 86 1.13 -2.75 16.38
C PRO A 86 2.34 -3.55 16.87
N SER A 87 3.41 -3.49 16.10
CA SER A 87 4.72 -4.03 16.45
C SER A 87 5.82 -3.13 15.88
N PRO A 88 7.11 -3.33 16.25
CA PRO A 88 8.21 -2.59 15.63
C PRO A 88 8.23 -2.72 14.09
N LEU A 89 7.76 -3.85 13.55
CA LEU A 89 7.72 -4.16 12.12
C LEU A 89 6.33 -3.96 11.49
N HIS A 90 5.33 -3.49 12.23
CA HIS A 90 3.98 -3.28 11.68
C HIS A 90 3.28 -2.12 12.37
N ARG A 91 3.09 -1.02 11.64
CA ARG A 91 2.59 0.24 12.20
C ARG A 91 1.65 0.97 11.23
N ILE A 92 0.69 1.68 11.82
CA ILE A 92 -0.21 2.60 11.11
C ILE A 92 0.10 4.03 11.57
N VAL A 93 0.47 4.86 10.61
CA VAL A 93 0.74 6.30 10.73
C VAL A 93 -0.51 7.05 10.26
N ILE A 94 -1.00 7.97 11.10
CA ILE A 94 -2.10 8.87 10.72
C ILE A 94 -1.48 10.15 10.18
N GLU A 95 -1.47 10.30 8.86
CA GLU A 95 -0.86 11.42 8.13
C GLU A 95 -1.47 11.47 6.72
N ASP A 96 -1.45 12.65 6.10
CA ASP A 96 -1.65 12.74 4.66
C ASP A 96 -0.54 12.00 3.90
N GLY A 97 -0.90 11.23 2.89
CA GLY A 97 0.04 10.38 2.15
C GLY A 97 1.10 11.18 1.37
N LEU A 98 0.74 12.33 0.80
CA LEU A 98 1.68 13.19 0.07
C LEU A 98 2.65 13.86 1.05
N VAL A 99 2.13 14.32 2.20
CA VAL A 99 2.96 14.85 3.28
C VAL A 99 3.97 13.80 3.76
N PHE A 100 3.53 12.56 3.98
CA PHE A 100 4.41 11.47 4.38
C PHE A 100 5.49 11.20 3.33
N VAL A 101 5.13 11.14 2.04
CA VAL A 101 6.08 10.90 0.94
C VAL A 101 7.13 12.01 0.87
N ASN A 102 6.73 13.27 0.98
CA ASN A 102 7.64 14.40 0.97
C ASN A 102 8.63 14.32 2.15
N GLN A 103 8.12 14.09 3.37
CA GLN A 103 8.98 13.93 4.54
C GLN A 103 9.91 12.70 4.45
N ALA A 104 9.45 11.61 3.84
CA ALA A 104 10.24 10.41 3.63
C ALA A 104 11.39 10.68 2.64
N SER A 105 11.11 11.47 1.59
CA SER A 105 12.09 11.94 0.62
C SER A 105 13.14 12.82 1.30
N ASP A 106 12.72 13.82 2.08
CA ASP A 106 13.62 14.71 2.84
C ASP A 106 14.54 13.94 3.81
N LYS A 107 14.03 12.85 4.40
CA LYS A 107 14.77 12.00 5.33
C LYS A 107 15.64 10.94 4.63
N GLY A 108 15.61 10.85 3.30
CA GLY A 108 16.35 9.84 2.55
C GLY A 108 15.89 8.41 2.81
N LEU A 109 14.62 8.22 3.18
CA LEU A 109 14.07 6.89 3.44
C LEU A 109 13.95 6.09 2.13
N LYS A 110 14.15 4.78 2.24
CA LYS A 110 14.04 3.84 1.12
C LYS A 110 13.15 2.67 1.50
N TYR A 111 12.29 2.27 0.58
CA TYR A 111 11.38 1.13 0.71
C TYR A 111 11.62 0.15 -0.43
N ASP A 112 11.63 -1.14 -0.10
CA ASP A 112 11.72 -2.22 -1.08
C ASP A 112 10.44 -2.30 -1.91
N ALA A 113 9.27 -2.06 -1.30
CA ALA A 113 8.01 -1.97 -2.02
C ALA A 113 7.15 -0.82 -1.51
N ILE A 114 6.49 -0.13 -2.44
CA ILE A 114 5.50 0.92 -2.18
C ILE A 114 4.19 0.51 -2.86
N LEU A 115 3.12 0.43 -2.08
CA LEU A 115 1.77 0.13 -2.54
C LEU A 115 0.88 1.36 -2.37
N LEU A 116 0.46 1.98 -3.47
CA LEU A 116 -0.55 3.05 -3.46
C LEU A 116 -1.94 2.43 -3.63
N ASP A 117 -2.67 2.26 -2.54
CA ASP A 117 -4.04 1.72 -2.50
C ASP A 117 -5.01 2.73 -1.87
N LEU A 118 -5.08 3.92 -2.48
CA LEU A 118 -5.95 5.00 -2.03
C LEU A 118 -6.74 5.59 -3.18
N CYS A 119 -7.98 5.94 -2.88
CA CYS A 119 -8.97 6.35 -3.86
C CYS A 119 -9.78 7.52 -3.32
N ILE A 120 -10.26 8.38 -4.20
CA ILE A 120 -11.28 9.35 -3.81
C ILE A 120 -12.64 8.65 -3.67
N ASN A 121 -13.35 8.92 -2.57
CA ASN A 121 -14.71 8.40 -2.35
C ASN A 121 -15.76 9.24 -3.10
N LYS A 122 -15.53 9.44 -4.40
CA LYS A 122 -16.41 10.14 -5.33
C LYS A 122 -16.32 9.47 -6.70
N LYS A 123 -17.44 9.38 -7.41
CA LYS A 123 -17.46 8.86 -8.77
C LYS A 123 -16.95 9.95 -9.72
N VAL A 124 -15.68 9.87 -10.06
CA VAL A 124 -14.96 10.75 -11.00
C VAL A 124 -14.23 9.90 -12.04
N ALA A 125 -13.73 10.53 -13.11
CA ALA A 125 -13.07 9.83 -14.22
C ALA A 125 -11.95 8.91 -13.74
N LEU A 126 -11.03 9.43 -12.91
CA LEU A 126 -9.99 8.65 -12.24
C LEU A 126 -10.22 8.67 -10.73
N MET A 127 -10.57 7.51 -10.16
CA MET A 127 -10.81 7.37 -8.73
C MET A 127 -9.53 7.03 -7.95
N CYS A 128 -8.66 6.21 -8.53
CA CYS A 128 -7.41 5.76 -7.93
C CYS A 128 -6.30 5.73 -8.99
N PRO A 129 -5.09 6.22 -8.69
CA PRO A 129 -4.75 7.02 -7.51
C PRO A 129 -5.45 8.39 -7.55
N ILE A 130 -5.45 9.12 -6.43
CA ILE A 130 -5.89 10.53 -6.45
C ILE A 130 -4.87 11.38 -7.24
N GLU A 131 -5.35 12.44 -7.88
CA GLU A 131 -4.56 13.30 -8.77
C GLU A 131 -3.29 13.87 -8.14
N GLY A 132 -3.27 14.11 -6.83
CA GLY A 132 -2.08 14.61 -6.13
C GLY A 132 -0.85 13.70 -6.26
N PHE A 133 -1.06 12.38 -6.37
CA PHE A 133 0.03 11.42 -6.60
C PHE A 133 0.48 11.31 -8.06
N LEU A 134 -0.19 12.01 -8.99
CA LEU A 134 0.18 12.09 -10.40
C LEU A 134 1.01 13.34 -10.74
N THR A 135 1.27 14.20 -9.76
CA THR A 135 2.14 15.37 -9.94
C THR A 135 3.59 14.93 -10.15
N GLU A 136 4.36 15.70 -10.91
CA GLU A 136 5.79 15.42 -11.13
C GLU A 136 6.57 15.36 -9.81
N GLU A 137 6.24 16.24 -8.86
CA GLU A 137 6.84 16.24 -7.52
C GLU A 137 6.56 14.93 -6.78
N ALA A 138 5.29 14.50 -6.72
CA ALA A 138 4.93 13.27 -6.02
C ALA A 138 5.55 12.03 -6.68
N ILE A 139 5.54 11.96 -8.01
CA ILE A 139 6.16 10.86 -8.76
C ILE A 139 7.67 10.84 -8.52
N SER A 140 8.33 12.00 -8.55
CA SER A 140 9.77 12.12 -8.27
C SER A 140 10.10 11.68 -6.85
N ASN A 141 9.33 12.12 -5.85
CA ASN A 141 9.54 11.71 -4.47
C ASN A 141 9.27 10.22 -4.27
N LEU A 142 8.20 9.66 -4.85
CA LEU A 142 7.92 8.22 -4.82
C LEU A 142 9.04 7.40 -5.44
N ALA A 143 9.53 7.80 -6.61
CA ALA A 143 10.66 7.15 -7.26
C ALA A 143 11.92 7.26 -6.39
N PHE A 144 12.16 8.43 -5.78
CA PHE A 144 13.30 8.63 -4.88
C PHE A 144 13.21 7.77 -3.63
N ILE A 145 12.04 7.59 -3.01
CA ILE A 145 11.91 6.74 -1.81
C ILE A 145 11.76 5.25 -2.12
N THR A 146 11.64 4.87 -3.40
CA THR A 146 11.71 3.47 -3.83
C THR A 146 13.18 3.05 -3.90
N ALA A 147 13.51 1.85 -3.41
CA ALA A 147 14.85 1.28 -3.55
C ALA A 147 15.18 1.03 -5.03
N ASP A 148 16.46 0.96 -5.39
CA ASP A 148 16.89 0.84 -6.79
C ASP A 148 16.40 -0.47 -7.45
N THR A 149 16.24 -1.53 -6.67
CA THR A 149 15.63 -2.81 -7.07
C THR A 149 14.20 -2.95 -6.58
N GLY A 150 13.62 -1.85 -6.10
CA GLY A 150 12.32 -1.82 -5.46
C GLY A 150 11.17 -1.74 -6.44
N LEU A 151 9.96 -1.73 -5.89
CA LEU A 151 8.72 -1.73 -6.65
C LEU A 151 7.78 -0.64 -6.17
N LEU A 152 7.24 0.13 -7.12
CA LEU A 152 6.03 0.93 -6.91
C LEU A 152 4.86 0.25 -7.62
N LEU A 153 3.82 -0.17 -6.88
CA LEU A 153 2.55 -0.63 -7.42
C LEU A 153 1.45 0.32 -6.98
N PHE A 154 0.50 0.58 -7.88
CA PHE A 154 -0.70 1.35 -7.54
C PHE A 154 -1.95 0.64 -8.04
N ASN A 155 -3.02 0.78 -7.27
CA ASN A 155 -4.36 0.41 -7.69
C ASN A 155 -4.91 1.49 -8.63
N SER A 156 -5.45 1.08 -9.78
CA SER A 156 -6.05 1.99 -10.75
C SER A 156 -7.53 1.67 -10.93
N ILE A 157 -8.38 2.66 -10.66
CA ILE A 157 -9.82 2.58 -10.89
C ILE A 157 -10.22 3.83 -11.67
N SER A 158 -10.71 3.61 -12.88
CA SER A 158 -11.21 4.65 -13.77
C SER A 158 -12.64 4.33 -14.20
N THR A 159 -13.50 5.32 -14.27
CA THR A 159 -14.84 5.19 -14.87
C THR A 159 -14.84 5.47 -16.37
N GLU A 160 -13.76 6.06 -16.88
CA GLU A 160 -13.54 6.22 -18.31
C GLU A 160 -12.60 5.12 -18.81
N LEU A 161 -13.02 4.37 -19.83
CA LEU A 161 -12.08 3.65 -20.66
C LEU A 161 -11.19 4.72 -21.29
N SER A 162 -9.94 4.83 -20.85
CA SER A 162 -8.96 5.63 -21.58
C SER A 162 -9.06 5.22 -23.05
N PRO A 163 -9.39 6.13 -23.99
CA PRO A 163 -9.16 5.80 -25.37
C PRO A 163 -7.66 5.52 -25.47
N LEU A 164 -7.31 4.30 -25.89
CA LEU A 164 -5.98 4.00 -26.38
C LEU A 164 -5.79 4.82 -27.67
N THR A 165 -5.69 6.14 -27.55
CA THR A 165 -5.45 7.05 -28.66
C THR A 165 -3.97 7.38 -28.69
N SER A 166 -3.32 6.78 -29.69
CA SER A 166 -2.03 7.10 -30.30
C SER A 166 -0.78 7.04 -29.42
N CYS A 167 -0.36 5.82 -29.09
CA CYS A 167 1.02 5.44 -29.37
C CYS A 167 1.10 4.93 -30.83
N ALA A 168 0.82 5.81 -31.78
CA ALA A 168 1.17 5.58 -33.18
C ALA A 168 2.57 6.19 -33.36
N HIS A 169 3.56 5.30 -33.37
CA HIS A 169 4.84 5.32 -34.08
C HIS A 169 5.14 6.59 -34.91
N GLY A 170 6.38 7.08 -34.77
CA GLY A 170 6.94 8.17 -35.56
C GLY A 170 7.27 7.80 -37.01
#